data_AF-A0A6S7HXI3-F1
#
_entry.id   AF-A0A6S7HXI3-F1
#
_cell.length_a   1.000
_cell.length_b   1.000
_cell.length_c   1.000
_cell.angle_alpha   90.00
_cell.angle_beta   90.00
_cell.angle_gamma   90.00
#
_symmetry.space_group_name_H-M   'P 1'
#
loop_
_entity.id
_entity.type
_entity.pdbx_description
1 polymer ?
#
loop_
_entity_poly.entity_id
_entity_poly.type
_entity_poly.pdbx_seq_one_letter_code
_entity_poly.pdbx_strand_id
1 'polypeptide(L)'
;MAAQAWRDYKEQMKQKRMKTSKKKSGDTFNKTEELVVQQLSAEVAGKAQKYLRVGPREFVPFDKFEEVTIENIKKACEKHFAHKVGKNVCCDVLAGEQGPSCKSVNHIPNSKLIHVRFIPRSSIDVVDDDVEADLGNTSSLPPAPSAVRKRKVESARTSCFSSSFPESKAKRPAISNGSPSKCYPKSLSVLDMMKLGKIVDSRKTTVVHMYTFDIDLMTWSKVAQTVEFLVEANPLGQGGFRSAYKATTHNAEFKKCSWVIKKYLPDAVETIQATNHSLEDHNKKVVQMHMLARNFALQLKQEILKDAGKAEQYGPHLKYRKIFLGKTDEGESLTVEEFVSGEFVKYINNNGIPCVSGNNVIGQKAQCLSHFSYERSGTKLMVVDIQGSSYQLYDPEIATSSLYDDSQFLFCTGNLAHIAIENFISKHKCTTFCTLAGLSPLSA
;
A
#
# COMPACT_ATOMS: atom_id res chain seq x y z
N MET A 1 20.43 18.55 -17.27
CA MET A 1 19.82 18.37 -15.95
C MET A 1 19.84 16.91 -15.50
N ALA A 2 18.91 16.05 -15.95
CA ALA A 2 18.83 14.64 -15.48
C ALA A 2 20.16 13.85 -15.57
N ALA A 3 20.89 13.97 -16.68
CA ALA A 3 22.20 13.31 -16.84
C ALA A 3 23.28 13.80 -15.85
N GLN A 4 23.17 15.01 -15.29
CA GLN A 4 24.11 15.49 -14.27
C GLN A 4 23.77 14.89 -12.90
N ALA A 5 22.52 15.01 -12.46
CA ALA A 5 22.05 14.36 -11.24
C ALA A 5 22.32 12.84 -11.23
N TRP A 6 22.26 12.20 -12.41
CA TRP A 6 22.63 10.80 -12.58
C TRP A 6 24.13 10.52 -12.43
N ARG A 7 25.00 11.42 -12.91
CA ARG A 7 26.46 11.33 -12.66
C ARG A 7 26.78 11.54 -11.18
N ASP A 8 26.13 12.51 -10.54
CA ASP A 8 26.31 12.82 -9.12
C ASP A 8 25.85 11.63 -8.24
N TYR A 9 24.71 11.00 -8.58
CA TYR A 9 24.24 9.75 -7.98
C TYR A 9 25.24 8.59 -8.16
N LYS A 10 25.75 8.38 -9.38
CA LYS A 10 26.76 7.33 -9.65
C LYS A 10 28.04 7.53 -8.82
N GLU A 11 28.50 8.77 -8.67
CA GLU A 11 29.70 9.08 -7.89
C GLU A 11 29.46 8.90 -6.38
N GLN A 12 28.30 9.29 -5.85
CA GLN A 12 27.91 9.00 -4.46
C GLN A 12 27.87 7.48 -4.16
N MET A 13 27.35 6.68 -5.10
CA MET A 13 27.32 5.21 -4.98
C MET A 13 28.73 4.60 -5.00
N LYS A 14 29.62 5.12 -5.85
CA LYS A 14 31.03 4.70 -5.93
C LYS A 14 31.79 4.99 -4.64
N GLN A 15 31.62 6.19 -4.06
CA GLN A 15 32.26 6.56 -2.80
C GLN A 15 31.77 5.74 -1.59
N LYS A 16 30.50 5.31 -1.58
CA LYS A 16 30.00 4.41 -0.52
C LYS A 16 30.58 2.99 -0.62
N ARG A 17 30.74 2.43 -1.83
CA ARG A 17 31.36 1.09 -2.02
C ARG A 17 32.79 1.00 -1.46
N MET A 18 33.52 2.10 -1.38
CA MET A 18 34.87 2.16 -0.77
C MET A 18 34.86 2.24 0.77
N LYS A 19 33.74 2.60 1.41
CA LYS A 19 33.67 2.82 2.87
C LYS A 19 33.18 1.60 3.67
N THR A 20 32.67 0.55 3.02
CA THR A 20 32.02 -0.60 3.68
C THR A 20 32.96 -1.57 4.40
N SER A 21 34.26 -1.28 4.50
CA SER A 21 35.29 -2.18 5.05
C SER A 21 35.55 -2.05 6.57
N LYS A 22 34.87 -1.15 7.29
CA LYS A 22 35.00 -1.04 8.77
C LYS A 22 33.64 -0.97 9.47
N LYS A 23 33.23 -2.12 10.01
CA LYS A 23 32.13 -2.27 10.96
C LYS A 23 32.55 -1.63 12.30
N LYS A 24 31.77 -0.69 12.83
CA LYS A 24 31.85 -0.25 14.23
C LYS A 24 30.55 -0.60 14.94
N SER A 25 30.67 -1.21 16.11
CA SER A 25 29.57 -1.60 17.01
C SER A 25 29.40 -0.55 18.11
N GLY A 26 28.14 -0.30 18.51
CA GLY A 26 27.77 0.64 19.57
C GLY A 26 27.10 1.88 19.00
N ASP A 27 25.77 1.87 18.95
CA ASP A 27 24.96 3.03 18.57
C ASP A 27 24.25 3.53 19.84
N THR A 28 24.80 4.57 20.44
CA THR A 28 24.26 5.19 21.66
C THR A 28 22.88 5.81 21.36
N PHE A 29 21.96 5.83 22.33
CA PHE A 29 20.69 6.55 22.19
C PHE A 29 20.96 8.05 22.02
N ASN A 30 20.99 8.53 20.77
CA ASN A 30 21.01 9.95 20.47
C ASN A 30 19.64 10.57 20.78
N LYS A 31 19.65 11.79 21.31
CA LYS A 31 18.46 12.57 21.61
C LYS A 31 17.71 12.83 20.30
N THR A 32 16.60 12.14 20.11
CA THR A 32 15.80 12.11 18.88
C THR A 32 14.45 12.77 19.17
N GLU A 33 14.01 13.66 18.27
CA GLU A 33 12.75 14.40 18.41
C GLU A 33 11.51 13.50 18.25
N GLU A 34 11.70 12.31 17.68
CA GLU A 34 10.65 11.32 17.42
C GLU A 34 11.20 9.89 17.59
N LEU A 35 10.33 8.98 18.01
CA LEU A 35 10.59 7.55 18.08
C LEU A 35 9.87 6.82 16.94
N VAL A 36 10.54 5.88 16.26
CA VAL A 36 9.84 4.95 15.35
C VAL A 36 9.29 3.80 16.18
N VAL A 37 7.97 3.63 16.17
CA VAL A 37 7.26 2.67 17.02
C VAL A 37 6.48 1.67 16.16
N GLN A 38 6.67 0.38 16.43
CA GLN A 38 5.82 -0.70 15.92
C GLN A 38 4.86 -1.13 17.03
N GLN A 39 3.56 -0.91 16.83
CA GLN A 39 2.54 -1.49 17.70
C GLN A 39 2.43 -3.00 17.42
N LEU A 40 2.32 -3.78 18.50
CA LEU A 40 2.17 -5.22 18.54
C LEU A 40 0.88 -5.61 19.31
N SER A 41 0.42 -6.84 19.11
CA SER A 41 -0.73 -7.42 19.81
C SER A 41 -0.49 -7.52 21.32
N ALA A 42 -1.56 -7.43 22.11
CA ALA A 42 -1.49 -7.60 23.57
C ALA A 42 -0.98 -9.00 23.96
N GLU A 43 -1.50 -10.02 23.26
CA GLU A 43 -1.20 -11.44 23.45
C GLU A 43 -0.31 -11.99 22.31
N VAL A 44 0.40 -13.07 22.61
CA VAL A 44 1.18 -13.84 21.62
C VAL A 44 0.28 -14.85 20.88
N ALA A 45 0.59 -15.10 19.60
CA ALA A 45 -0.20 -16.01 18.76
C ALA A 45 0.65 -17.11 18.11
N GLY A 46 -0.01 -18.23 17.82
CA GLY A 46 0.54 -19.35 17.05
C GLY A 46 1.59 -20.20 17.79
N LYS A 47 2.05 -21.26 17.11
CA LYS A 47 2.99 -22.26 17.68
C LYS A 47 4.36 -21.68 18.09
N ALA A 48 4.73 -20.52 17.55
CA ALA A 48 6.00 -19.84 17.82
C ALA A 48 5.90 -18.71 18.87
N GLN A 49 4.76 -18.62 19.59
CA GLN A 49 4.48 -17.64 20.66
C GLN A 49 4.97 -16.23 20.32
N LYS A 50 4.50 -15.70 19.19
CA LYS A 50 4.98 -14.43 18.62
C LYS A 50 3.88 -13.36 18.70
N TYR A 51 4.25 -12.14 19.06
CA TYR A 51 3.33 -10.99 18.96
C TYR A 51 3.11 -10.62 17.48
N LEU A 52 1.86 -10.33 17.11
CA LEU A 52 1.50 -9.90 15.75
C LEU A 52 1.63 -8.39 15.63
N ARG A 53 2.02 -7.89 14.46
CA ARG A 53 2.03 -6.45 14.17
C ARG A 53 0.60 -5.93 14.07
N VAL A 54 0.33 -4.84 14.78
CA VAL A 54 -0.94 -4.10 14.70
C VAL A 54 -0.66 -2.81 13.96
N GLY A 55 -1.14 -2.70 12.72
CA GLY A 55 -0.93 -1.53 11.88
C GLY A 55 0.51 -1.31 11.40
N PRO A 56 0.75 -0.20 10.68
CA PRO A 56 2.09 0.20 10.22
C PRO A 56 2.97 0.67 11.40
N ARG A 57 4.24 0.93 11.10
CA ARG A 57 5.11 1.70 12.01
C ARG A 57 4.67 3.16 12.02
N GLU A 58 4.69 3.79 13.19
CA GLU A 58 4.32 5.20 13.36
C GLU A 58 5.48 5.99 14.00
N PHE A 59 5.63 7.25 13.59
CA PHE A 59 6.50 8.19 14.27
C PHE A 59 5.76 8.79 15.46
N VAL A 60 6.29 8.58 16.67
CA VAL A 60 5.74 9.07 17.93
C VAL A 60 6.57 10.28 18.38
N PRO A 61 5.98 11.49 18.51
CA PRO A 61 6.70 12.67 18.99
C PRO A 61 7.30 12.46 20.38
N PHE A 62 8.57 12.82 20.53
CA PHE A 62 9.36 12.65 21.75
C PHE A 62 10.08 13.95 22.18
N ASP A 63 9.87 15.03 21.43
CA ASP A 63 10.31 16.41 21.67
C ASP A 63 10.15 16.92 23.12
N LYS A 64 9.17 16.37 23.86
CA LYS A 64 8.80 16.83 25.21
C LYS A 64 9.49 16.09 26.35
N PHE A 65 10.43 15.19 26.05
CA PHE A 65 11.15 14.40 27.04
C PHE A 65 12.65 14.67 26.95
N GLU A 66 13.25 15.13 28.05
CA GLU A 66 14.67 15.48 28.07
C GLU A 66 15.59 14.26 28.03
N GLU A 67 15.11 13.12 28.55
CA GLU A 67 15.81 11.85 28.66
C GLU A 67 14.98 10.69 28.05
N VAL A 68 15.68 9.76 27.39
CA VAL A 68 15.09 8.50 26.93
C VAL A 68 15.03 7.53 28.11
N THR A 69 13.84 7.33 28.67
CA THR A 69 13.55 6.32 29.70
C THR A 69 12.37 5.45 29.26
N ILE A 70 12.25 4.22 29.78
CA ILE A 70 11.09 3.35 29.48
C ILE A 70 9.78 4.06 29.83
N GLU A 71 9.75 4.78 30.95
CA GLU A 71 8.57 5.50 31.41
C GLU A 71 8.19 6.67 30.48
N ASN A 72 9.18 7.41 29.96
CA ASN A 72 8.94 8.47 28.98
C ASN A 72 8.46 7.89 27.63
N ILE A 73 9.06 6.78 27.18
CA ILE A 73 8.63 6.06 25.97
C ILE A 73 7.16 5.63 26.11
N LYS A 74 6.78 5.04 27.26
CA LYS A 74 5.39 4.66 27.55
C LYS A 74 4.45 5.86 27.48
N LYS A 75 4.76 6.96 28.18
CA LYS A 75 3.95 8.20 28.17
C LYS A 75 3.78 8.80 26.78
N ALA A 76 4.83 8.81 25.96
CA ALA A 76 4.77 9.26 24.58
C ALA A 76 3.82 8.39 23.73
N CYS A 77 3.97 7.07 23.84
CA CYS A 77 3.14 6.10 23.11
C CYS A 77 1.67 6.14 23.56
N GLU A 78 1.38 6.13 24.87
CA GLU A 78 0.01 6.23 25.39
C GLU A 78 -0.69 7.48 24.87
N LYS A 79 0.01 8.63 24.86
CA LYS A 79 -0.54 9.89 24.35
C LYS A 79 -0.82 9.85 22.85
N HIS A 80 0.10 9.32 22.05
CA HIS A 80 -0.04 9.22 20.59
C HIS A 80 -1.17 8.26 20.20
N PHE A 81 -1.20 7.07 20.79
CA PHE A 81 -2.15 6.00 20.46
C PHE A 81 -3.50 6.11 21.20
N ALA A 82 -3.69 7.05 22.15
CA ALA A 82 -4.92 7.20 22.95
C ALA A 82 -6.23 7.17 22.12
N HIS A 83 -6.20 7.73 20.91
CA HIS A 83 -7.35 7.76 19.98
C HIS A 83 -7.67 6.40 19.33
N LYS A 84 -6.72 5.46 19.32
CA LYS A 84 -6.84 4.10 18.75
C LYS A 84 -7.13 3.04 19.82
N VAL A 85 -6.47 3.12 20.98
CA VAL A 85 -6.51 2.05 22.01
C VAL A 85 -7.38 2.38 23.23
N GLY A 86 -7.92 3.60 23.30
CA GLY A 86 -8.77 4.04 24.41
C GLY A 86 -7.97 4.43 25.67
N LYS A 87 -8.68 4.89 26.71
CA LYS A 87 -8.04 5.49 27.90
C LYS A 87 -7.61 4.49 28.99
N ASN A 88 -8.08 3.23 28.96
CA ASN A 88 -7.91 2.27 30.06
C ASN A 88 -6.87 1.16 29.79
N VAL A 89 -5.82 1.50 29.03
CA VAL A 89 -4.68 0.62 28.75
C VAL A 89 -3.38 1.25 29.25
N CYS A 90 -2.39 0.41 29.52
CA CYS A 90 -1.01 0.77 29.79
C CYS A 90 -0.13 0.35 28.61
N CYS A 91 0.85 1.18 28.26
CA CYS A 91 1.87 0.82 27.29
C CYS A 91 2.92 -0.09 27.94
N ASP A 92 3.24 -1.19 27.26
CA ASP A 92 4.34 -2.08 27.59
C ASP A 92 5.36 -2.09 26.45
N VAL A 93 6.64 -1.91 26.77
CA VAL A 93 7.74 -1.81 25.80
C VAL A 93 8.40 -3.17 25.72
N LEU A 94 8.60 -3.70 24.52
CA LEU A 94 9.08 -5.06 24.28
C LEU A 94 10.46 -5.07 23.63
N ALA A 95 11.30 -6.04 23.99
CA ALA A 95 12.61 -6.23 23.38
C ALA A 95 12.54 -6.69 21.91
N GLY A 96 11.35 -7.05 21.41
CA GLY A 96 11.10 -7.44 20.03
C GLY A 96 9.80 -8.23 19.88
N GLU A 97 9.54 -8.74 18.68
CA GLU A 97 8.30 -9.48 18.35
C GLU A 97 8.16 -10.84 19.09
N GLN A 98 9.26 -11.33 19.69
CA GLN A 98 9.33 -12.48 20.60
C GLN A 98 10.03 -12.12 21.93
N GLY A 99 10.24 -10.81 22.19
CA GLY A 99 10.99 -10.35 23.34
C GLY A 99 10.11 -10.15 24.59
N PRO A 100 10.67 -10.26 25.80
CA PRO A 100 9.99 -9.88 27.03
C PRO A 100 9.85 -8.35 27.15
N SER A 101 9.10 -7.93 28.17
CA SER A 101 8.96 -6.52 28.57
C SER A 101 10.30 -5.92 29.02
N CYS A 102 10.65 -4.76 28.48
CA CYS A 102 11.84 -4.00 28.81
C CYS A 102 11.66 -3.26 30.14
N LYS A 103 12.31 -3.75 31.21
CA LYS A 103 12.43 -3.01 32.49
C LYS A 103 13.41 -1.83 32.43
N SER A 104 14.35 -1.82 31.48
CA SER A 104 15.34 -0.77 31.27
C SER A 104 15.56 -0.51 29.78
N VAL A 105 16.01 0.69 29.42
CA VAL A 105 16.33 1.11 28.04
C VAL A 105 17.44 0.23 27.44
N ASN A 106 18.36 -0.27 28.27
CA ASN A 106 19.40 -1.22 27.87
C ASN A 106 18.84 -2.56 27.36
N HIS A 107 17.56 -2.87 27.61
CA HIS A 107 16.91 -4.09 27.11
C HIS A 107 16.28 -3.89 25.72
N ILE A 108 16.34 -2.69 25.13
CA ILE A 108 15.87 -2.39 23.78
C ILE A 108 17.01 -2.69 22.80
N PRO A 109 16.95 -3.75 21.97
CA PRO A 109 18.10 -4.15 21.14
C PRO A 109 18.39 -3.23 19.96
N ASN A 110 17.42 -2.40 19.57
CA ASN A 110 17.56 -1.39 18.52
C ASN A 110 16.88 -0.09 18.96
N SER A 111 17.68 0.93 19.26
CA SER A 111 17.22 2.26 19.65
C SER A 111 16.39 2.98 18.57
N LYS A 112 16.49 2.55 17.31
CA LYS A 112 15.78 3.14 16.16
C LYS A 112 14.40 2.55 15.90
N LEU A 113 14.04 1.42 16.53
CA LEU A 113 12.73 0.80 16.39
C LEU A 113 12.26 0.21 17.72
N ILE A 114 11.31 0.90 18.35
CA ILE A 114 10.73 0.48 19.62
C ILE A 114 9.48 -0.35 19.33
N HIS A 115 9.39 -1.51 19.96
CA HIS A 115 8.21 -2.36 19.91
C HIS A 115 7.35 -2.09 21.15
N VAL A 116 6.06 -1.84 20.96
CA VAL A 116 5.12 -1.62 22.08
C VAL A 116 3.86 -2.45 21.91
N ARG A 117 3.27 -2.86 23.03
CA ARG A 117 1.90 -3.37 23.09
C ARG A 117 1.09 -2.57 24.09
N PHE A 118 -0.23 -2.63 23.98
CA PHE A 118 -1.15 -2.00 24.94
C PHE A 118 -1.94 -3.10 25.66
N ILE A 119 -1.87 -3.10 27.00
CA ILE A 119 -2.51 -4.09 27.88
C ILE A 119 -3.48 -3.41 28.85
N PRO A 120 -4.55 -4.07 29.31
CA PRO A 120 -5.44 -3.51 30.33
C PRO A 120 -4.70 -3.16 31.62
N ARG A 121 -5.04 -2.05 32.29
CA ARG A 121 -4.37 -1.65 33.54
C ARG A 121 -4.51 -2.67 34.68
N SER A 122 -5.58 -3.48 34.68
CA SER A 122 -5.84 -4.53 35.67
C SER A 122 -4.87 -5.72 35.63
N SER A 123 -3.88 -5.71 34.74
CA SER A 123 -2.94 -6.82 34.53
C SER A 123 -1.54 -6.59 35.12
N ILE A 124 -1.36 -5.53 35.92
CA ILE A 124 -0.03 -5.05 36.36
C ILE A 124 0.23 -5.24 37.88
N ASP A 125 -0.81 -5.39 38.70
CA ASP A 125 -0.71 -5.37 40.17
C ASP A 125 -0.36 -6.73 40.82
N VAL A 126 0.46 -7.59 40.18
CA VAL A 126 0.80 -8.94 40.72
C VAL A 126 2.28 -9.33 40.51
N VAL A 127 3.18 -8.64 41.21
CA VAL A 127 4.56 -9.02 41.64
C VAL A 127 5.01 -7.87 42.58
N ASP A 128 5.61 -8.05 43.76
CA ASP A 128 6.29 -9.18 44.42
C ASP A 128 5.91 -9.24 45.92
N ASP A 129 5.97 -10.41 46.57
CA ASP A 129 6.88 -10.69 47.72
C ASP A 129 6.82 -12.17 48.17
N ASP A 130 7.93 -12.71 48.68
CA ASP A 130 8.13 -14.14 49.00
C ASP A 130 7.80 -14.52 50.45
N VAL A 131 7.09 -15.64 50.69
CA VAL A 131 7.35 -16.54 51.85
C VAL A 131 6.87 -17.99 51.66
N GLU A 132 7.57 -18.91 52.32
CA GLU A 132 7.56 -20.38 52.21
C GLU A 132 6.66 -21.14 53.23
N ALA A 133 6.50 -22.47 53.00
CA ALA A 133 5.90 -23.50 53.87
C ALA A 133 4.35 -23.46 54.12
N ASP A 134 3.62 -24.55 54.42
CA ASP A 134 3.96 -25.98 54.64
C ASP A 134 2.79 -26.93 54.18
N LEU A 135 3.03 -28.24 54.29
CA LEU A 135 2.25 -29.41 53.84
C LEU A 135 0.81 -29.56 54.39
N GLY A 136 -0.07 -30.18 53.58
CA GLY A 136 -1.41 -30.62 54.00
C GLY A 136 -2.03 -31.65 53.05
N ASN A 137 -1.73 -32.94 53.24
CA ASN A 137 -2.25 -34.05 52.43
C ASN A 137 -3.57 -34.61 53.01
N THR A 138 -4.56 -34.97 52.18
CA THR A 138 -5.46 -36.13 52.40
C THR A 138 -6.42 -36.39 51.23
N SER A 139 -6.74 -37.67 51.01
CA SER A 139 -7.66 -38.17 49.99
C SER A 139 -8.96 -38.71 50.59
N SER A 140 -10.12 -38.52 49.94
CA SER A 140 -11.21 -39.53 49.93
C SER A 140 -12.37 -39.20 48.97
N LEU A 141 -12.93 -40.27 48.39
CA LEU A 141 -14.23 -40.42 47.72
C LEU A 141 -15.11 -41.33 48.63
N PRO A 142 -16.38 -41.68 48.33
CA PRO A 142 -17.48 -41.10 47.51
C PRO A 142 -18.77 -40.97 48.43
N PRO A 143 -20.07 -41.12 48.06
CA PRO A 143 -20.75 -41.36 46.77
C PRO A 143 -22.04 -40.53 46.47
N ALA A 144 -22.65 -40.84 45.32
CA ALA A 144 -23.91 -40.28 44.77
C ALA A 144 -25.17 -41.04 45.30
N PRO A 145 -26.42 -40.74 44.86
CA PRO A 145 -26.91 -40.86 43.46
C PRO A 145 -27.54 -39.52 42.94
N SER A 146 -28.35 -39.39 41.88
CA SER A 146 -29.11 -40.34 41.05
C SER A 146 -29.43 -39.84 39.61
N ALA A 147 -30.38 -40.51 38.96
CA ALA A 147 -30.84 -40.40 37.55
C ALA A 147 -31.83 -39.24 37.29
N VAL A 148 -31.95 -38.69 36.07
CA VAL A 148 -32.77 -39.20 34.92
C VAL A 148 -32.59 -38.17 33.79
N ARG A 149 -32.50 -38.43 32.47
CA ARG A 149 -32.36 -39.61 31.56
C ARG A 149 -31.77 -39.08 30.21
N LYS A 150 -31.51 -39.95 29.22
CA LYS A 150 -31.22 -39.60 27.79
C LYS A 150 -31.83 -40.64 26.84
N ARG A 151 -32.01 -40.28 25.56
CA ARG A 151 -31.90 -41.12 24.33
C ARG A 151 -31.99 -40.16 23.13
N LYS A 152 -31.16 -40.11 22.08
CA LYS A 152 -30.24 -41.00 21.32
C LYS A 152 -30.82 -41.26 19.92
N VAL A 153 -30.02 -40.92 18.91
CA VAL A 153 -30.22 -41.10 17.46
C VAL A 153 -29.96 -42.55 17.06
N GLU A 154 -30.66 -43.06 16.03
CA GLU A 154 -30.09 -43.98 15.03
C GLU A 154 -31.00 -44.11 13.78
N SER A 155 -30.46 -44.67 12.70
CA SER A 155 -31.07 -44.78 11.37
C SER A 155 -31.16 -46.22 10.90
N ALA A 156 -32.11 -46.54 10.00
CA ALA A 156 -31.92 -47.50 8.89
C ALA A 156 -33.17 -47.63 7.97
N ARG A 157 -32.90 -48.11 6.75
CA ARG A 157 -33.80 -48.48 5.63
C ARG A 157 -34.68 -49.70 6.01
N THR A 158 -35.71 -50.19 5.27
CA THR A 158 -35.96 -50.23 3.81
C THR A 158 -37.45 -50.59 3.52
N SER A 159 -37.96 -50.34 2.29
CA SER A 159 -38.99 -51.07 1.48
C SER A 159 -39.98 -52.07 2.14
N CYS A 160 -41.24 -52.28 1.68
CA CYS A 160 -42.02 -51.85 0.49
C CYS A 160 -43.47 -52.39 0.60
N PHE A 161 -44.46 -51.76 -0.03
CA PHE A 161 -45.41 -52.36 -1.01
C PHE A 161 -46.50 -51.34 -1.46
N SER A 162 -47.28 -51.71 -2.48
CA SER A 162 -48.03 -50.85 -3.41
C SER A 162 -49.56 -50.84 -3.24
N SER A 163 -50.22 -49.72 -3.62
CA SER A 163 -51.45 -49.76 -4.45
C SER A 163 -51.95 -48.38 -4.98
N SER A 164 -51.92 -48.24 -6.31
CA SER A 164 -52.99 -47.74 -7.21
C SER A 164 -53.72 -46.36 -7.06
N PHE A 165 -53.33 -45.40 -7.93
CA PHE A 165 -54.15 -44.44 -8.73
C PHE A 165 -55.12 -43.42 -8.05
N PRO A 166 -55.55 -42.32 -8.73
CA PRO A 166 -55.38 -41.95 -10.15
C PRO A 166 -54.68 -40.59 -10.44
N GLU A 167 -54.39 -40.34 -11.73
CA GLU A 167 -53.73 -39.14 -12.24
C GLU A 167 -54.62 -37.87 -12.22
N SER A 168 -54.03 -36.71 -11.95
CA SER A 168 -54.55 -35.41 -12.44
C SER A 168 -53.42 -34.43 -12.73
N LYS A 169 -53.54 -33.63 -13.79
CA LYS A 169 -52.44 -32.86 -14.40
C LYS A 169 -52.13 -31.58 -13.60
N ALA A 170 -50.93 -31.51 -13.00
CA ALA A 170 -50.46 -30.32 -12.29
C ALA A 170 -50.08 -29.17 -13.25
N LYS A 171 -50.57 -27.95 -12.95
CA LYS A 171 -50.18 -26.72 -13.66
C LYS A 171 -48.77 -26.28 -13.25
N ARG A 172 -47.96 -25.85 -14.22
CA ARG A 172 -46.64 -25.24 -13.99
C ARG A 172 -46.77 -23.79 -13.48
N PRO A 173 -45.80 -23.28 -12.70
CA PRO A 173 -45.81 -21.90 -12.20
C PRO A 173 -45.57 -20.88 -13.33
N ALA A 174 -46.09 -19.67 -13.16
CA ALA A 174 -45.99 -18.60 -14.14
C ALA A 174 -44.55 -18.04 -14.24
N ILE A 175 -44.03 -18.00 -15.46
CA ILE A 175 -42.76 -17.33 -15.79
C ILE A 175 -43.07 -15.85 -16.07
N SER A 176 -42.32 -14.94 -15.47
CA SER A 176 -42.37 -13.52 -15.81
C SER A 176 -41.78 -13.30 -17.21
N ASN A 177 -42.57 -12.76 -18.13
CA ASN A 177 -42.15 -12.49 -19.51
C ASN A 177 -41.14 -11.34 -19.58
N GLY A 178 -39.86 -11.66 -19.41
CA GLY A 178 -38.77 -10.80 -19.88
C GLY A 178 -38.78 -10.73 -21.40
N SER A 179 -38.76 -9.52 -21.96
CA SER A 179 -38.70 -9.32 -23.42
C SER A 179 -37.47 -9.99 -24.03
N PRO A 180 -37.59 -10.76 -25.13
CA PRO A 180 -36.43 -11.37 -25.76
C PRO A 180 -35.52 -10.28 -26.36
N SER A 181 -34.31 -10.15 -25.82
CA SER A 181 -33.29 -9.25 -26.35
C SER A 181 -32.99 -9.60 -27.81
N LYS A 182 -33.44 -8.75 -28.74
CA LYS A 182 -33.12 -8.84 -30.17
C LYS A 182 -31.62 -8.58 -30.39
N CYS A 183 -30.81 -9.62 -30.23
CA CYS A 183 -29.40 -9.59 -30.59
C CYS A 183 -29.26 -9.75 -32.10
N TYR A 184 -28.97 -8.65 -32.81
CA TYR A 184 -28.63 -8.70 -34.22
C TYR A 184 -27.14 -9.06 -34.38
N PRO A 185 -26.77 -10.01 -35.27
CA PRO A 185 -25.37 -10.31 -35.53
C PRO A 185 -24.67 -9.09 -36.15
N LYS A 186 -23.37 -8.93 -35.87
CA LYS A 186 -22.58 -7.87 -36.50
C LYS A 186 -22.49 -8.12 -38.00
N SER A 187 -22.83 -7.10 -38.81
CA SER A 187 -22.54 -7.10 -40.24
C SER A 187 -21.03 -7.10 -40.46
N LEU A 188 -20.55 -8.05 -41.26
CA LEU A 188 -19.16 -8.10 -41.72
C LEU A 188 -19.07 -7.49 -43.12
N SER A 189 -17.93 -6.86 -43.45
CA SER A 189 -17.65 -6.51 -44.84
C SER A 189 -17.35 -7.76 -45.66
N VAL A 190 -17.54 -7.72 -46.98
CA VAL A 190 -17.14 -8.84 -47.87
C VAL A 190 -15.65 -9.15 -47.71
N LEU A 191 -14.81 -8.12 -47.50
CA LEU A 191 -13.39 -8.28 -47.23
C LEU A 191 -13.14 -9.08 -45.93
N ASP A 192 -13.90 -8.83 -44.87
CA ASP A 192 -13.76 -9.55 -43.60
C ASP A 192 -14.32 -10.97 -43.68
N MET A 193 -15.41 -11.21 -44.42
CA MET A 193 -15.88 -12.55 -44.74
C MET A 193 -14.81 -13.36 -45.51
N MET A 194 -14.14 -12.73 -46.48
CA MET A 194 -13.04 -13.36 -47.24
C MET A 194 -11.80 -13.65 -46.37
N LYS A 195 -11.53 -12.84 -45.33
CA LYS A 195 -10.46 -13.12 -44.36
C LYS A 195 -10.75 -14.37 -43.52
N LEU A 196 -12.02 -14.63 -43.17
CA LEU A 196 -12.42 -15.83 -42.42
C LEU A 196 -12.23 -17.14 -43.22
N GLY A 197 -12.08 -17.07 -44.55
CA GLY A 197 -11.73 -18.20 -45.41
C GLY A 197 -10.24 -18.60 -45.36
N LYS A 198 -9.43 -17.94 -44.54
CA LYS A 198 -8.02 -18.26 -44.28
C LYS A 198 -7.83 -18.56 -42.80
N ILE A 199 -6.72 -19.21 -42.44
CA ILE A 199 -6.26 -19.21 -41.05
C ILE A 199 -6.04 -17.75 -40.67
N VAL A 200 -6.84 -17.26 -39.72
CA VAL A 200 -6.62 -15.94 -39.13
C VAL A 200 -5.48 -16.11 -38.15
N ASP A 201 -4.27 -15.71 -38.55
CA ASP A 201 -3.13 -15.61 -37.63
C ASP A 201 -3.58 -14.84 -36.40
N SER A 202 -3.53 -15.49 -35.24
CA SER A 202 -3.78 -14.82 -33.98
C SER A 202 -2.76 -13.70 -33.85
N ARG A 203 -3.24 -12.46 -33.74
CA ARG A 203 -2.37 -11.35 -33.37
C ARG A 203 -1.69 -11.75 -32.07
N LYS A 204 -0.36 -11.69 -32.00
CA LYS A 204 0.41 -12.11 -30.82
C LYS A 204 -0.19 -11.45 -29.57
N THR A 205 -0.79 -12.27 -28.73
CA THR A 205 -1.27 -11.88 -27.42
C THR A 205 -0.16 -12.09 -26.39
N THR A 206 -0.30 -11.41 -25.25
CA THR A 206 0.56 -11.59 -24.08
C THR A 206 -0.35 -11.90 -22.91
N VAL A 207 -0.20 -13.09 -22.34
CA VAL A 207 -0.84 -13.44 -21.08
C VAL A 207 -0.12 -12.69 -19.96
N VAL A 208 -0.87 -11.99 -19.12
CA VAL A 208 -0.32 -11.25 -17.98
C VAL A 208 -1.05 -11.67 -16.71
N HIS A 209 -0.30 -12.19 -15.75
CA HIS A 209 -0.72 -12.42 -14.38
C HIS A 209 -0.64 -11.09 -13.61
N MET A 210 -1.79 -10.48 -13.35
CA MET A 210 -1.90 -9.18 -12.68
C MET A 210 -2.07 -9.36 -11.17
N TYR A 211 -1.23 -8.66 -10.40
CA TYR A 211 -1.25 -8.64 -8.93
C TYR A 211 -1.57 -7.22 -8.44
N THR A 212 -2.29 -7.15 -7.32
CA THR A 212 -2.59 -5.91 -6.60
C THR A 212 -1.85 -5.86 -5.27
N PHE A 213 -1.52 -4.67 -4.82
CA PHE A 213 -1.14 -4.42 -3.43
C PHE A 213 -2.38 -3.91 -2.67
N ASP A 214 -2.49 -4.26 -1.40
CA ASP A 214 -3.46 -3.74 -0.44
C ASP A 214 -2.70 -2.84 0.52
N ILE A 215 -3.09 -1.55 0.57
CA ILE A 215 -2.40 -0.54 1.38
C ILE A 215 -2.84 -0.56 2.86
N ASP A 216 -4.05 -1.03 3.14
CA ASP A 216 -4.58 -1.09 4.51
C ASP A 216 -4.04 -2.32 5.23
N LEU A 217 -3.91 -3.45 4.51
CA LEU A 217 -3.28 -4.68 4.98
C LEU A 217 -1.76 -4.74 4.73
N MET A 218 -1.20 -3.77 4.02
CA MET A 218 0.22 -3.71 3.61
C MET A 218 0.75 -5.01 2.96
N THR A 219 -0.09 -5.68 2.16
CA THR A 219 0.22 -7.01 1.57
C THR A 219 -0.07 -7.10 0.08
N TRP A 220 0.62 -8.02 -0.59
CA TRP A 220 0.39 -8.33 -2.00
C TRP A 220 -0.65 -9.44 -2.17
N SER A 221 -1.46 -9.36 -3.23
CA SER A 221 -2.41 -10.42 -3.58
C SER A 221 -1.68 -11.74 -3.85
N LYS A 222 -2.11 -12.83 -3.20
CA LYS A 222 -1.50 -14.16 -3.40
C LYS A 222 -1.92 -14.81 -4.70
N VAL A 223 -3.15 -14.53 -5.14
CA VAL A 223 -3.71 -14.99 -6.40
C VAL A 223 -3.59 -13.87 -7.42
N ALA A 224 -3.13 -14.19 -8.62
CA ALA A 224 -3.10 -13.28 -9.75
C ALA A 224 -4.42 -13.32 -10.52
N GLN A 225 -4.80 -12.19 -11.11
CA GLN A 225 -5.83 -12.16 -12.14
C GLN A 225 -5.15 -12.30 -13.51
N THR A 226 -5.36 -13.43 -14.17
CA THR A 226 -4.79 -13.69 -15.49
C THR A 226 -5.62 -12.99 -16.58
N VAL A 227 -4.99 -12.12 -17.36
CA VAL A 227 -5.62 -11.40 -18.47
C VAL A 227 -4.77 -11.54 -19.72
N GLU A 228 -5.37 -12.01 -20.80
CA GLU A 228 -4.76 -12.01 -22.12
C GLU A 228 -4.91 -10.62 -22.75
N PHE A 229 -3.79 -9.98 -23.10
CA PHE A 229 -3.76 -8.69 -23.77
C PHE A 229 -3.28 -8.82 -25.22
N LEU A 230 -3.98 -8.15 -26.13
CA LEU A 230 -3.43 -7.75 -27.41
C LEU A 230 -2.63 -6.46 -27.21
N VAL A 231 -1.31 -6.54 -27.35
CA VAL A 231 -0.38 -5.41 -27.18
C VAL A 231 0.01 -4.84 -28.55
N GLU A 232 -0.03 -3.51 -28.69
CA GLU A 232 0.42 -2.82 -29.89
C GLU A 232 1.96 -2.88 -29.97
N ALA A 233 2.50 -3.23 -31.14
CA ALA A 233 3.94 -3.43 -31.32
C ALA A 233 4.77 -2.14 -31.20
N ASN A 234 4.19 -1.00 -31.57
CA ASN A 234 4.82 0.31 -31.43
C ASN A 234 4.50 0.91 -30.05
N PRO A 235 5.47 1.51 -29.35
CA PRO A 235 5.19 2.20 -28.10
C PRO A 235 4.35 3.46 -28.33
N LEU A 236 3.43 3.75 -27.42
CA LEU A 236 2.74 5.04 -27.29
C LEU A 236 3.71 6.17 -26.95
N GLY A 237 4.78 5.85 -26.25
CA GLY A 237 5.80 6.78 -25.80
C GLY A 237 6.88 6.08 -24.98
N GLN A 238 8.01 6.75 -24.82
CA GLN A 238 9.17 6.26 -24.10
C GLN A 238 9.68 7.35 -23.15
N GLY A 239 9.73 7.03 -21.86
CA GLY A 239 10.36 7.87 -20.84
C GLY A 239 11.84 7.50 -20.63
N GLY A 240 12.48 8.11 -19.63
CA GLY A 240 13.90 7.83 -19.34
C GLY A 240 14.21 6.41 -18.85
N PHE A 241 13.20 5.66 -18.37
CA PHE A 241 13.39 4.32 -17.80
C PHE A 241 12.50 3.24 -18.44
N ARG A 242 11.36 3.60 -19.03
CA ARG A 242 10.32 2.66 -19.47
C ARG A 242 9.71 3.08 -20.81
N SER A 243 9.33 2.09 -21.62
CA SER A 243 8.47 2.27 -22.79
C SER A 243 7.05 1.84 -22.47
N ALA A 244 6.08 2.62 -22.92
CA ALA A 244 4.66 2.41 -22.71
C ALA A 244 4.01 1.89 -24.01
N TYR A 245 3.35 0.75 -23.95
CA TYR A 245 2.67 0.10 -25.07
C TYR A 245 1.17 0.09 -24.83
N LYS A 246 0.38 0.42 -25.85
CA LYS A 246 -1.09 0.33 -25.75
C LYS A 246 -1.50 -1.13 -25.78
N ALA A 247 -2.50 -1.48 -24.99
CA ALA A 247 -3.04 -2.83 -24.93
C ALA A 247 -4.58 -2.82 -24.91
N THR A 248 -5.17 -3.87 -25.45
CA THR A 248 -6.61 -4.16 -25.40
C THR A 248 -6.82 -5.62 -25.00
N THR A 249 -8.02 -5.99 -24.56
CA THR A 249 -8.30 -7.38 -24.15
C THR A 249 -9.74 -7.74 -24.41
N HIS A 250 -10.00 -9.04 -24.62
CA HIS A 250 -11.35 -9.61 -24.73
C HIS A 250 -11.93 -10.04 -23.37
N ASN A 251 -11.14 -10.02 -22.29
CA ASN A 251 -11.59 -10.37 -20.94
C ASN A 251 -12.81 -9.51 -20.54
N ALA A 252 -13.87 -10.15 -20.04
CA ALA A 252 -15.16 -9.52 -19.81
C ALA A 252 -15.14 -8.32 -18.84
N GLU A 253 -14.24 -8.33 -17.85
CA GLU A 253 -14.07 -7.25 -16.88
C GLU A 253 -13.22 -6.11 -17.46
N PHE A 254 -12.14 -6.43 -18.18
CA PHE A 254 -11.11 -5.48 -18.62
C PHE A 254 -11.37 -4.86 -19.99
N LYS A 255 -12.22 -5.46 -20.83
CA LYS A 255 -12.53 -4.99 -22.21
C LYS A 255 -13.24 -3.63 -22.31
N LYS A 256 -13.62 -3.01 -21.19
CA LYS A 256 -14.35 -1.74 -21.14
C LYS A 256 -13.46 -0.52 -21.43
N CYS A 257 -12.14 -0.65 -21.29
CA CYS A 257 -11.16 0.40 -21.53
C CYS A 257 -9.94 -0.16 -22.28
N SER A 258 -9.14 0.74 -22.83
CA SER A 258 -7.77 0.42 -23.25
C SER A 258 -6.82 0.47 -22.06
N TRP A 259 -5.67 -0.18 -22.20
CA TRP A 259 -4.67 -0.35 -21.16
C TRP A 259 -3.31 0.12 -21.67
N VAL A 260 -2.40 0.39 -20.74
CA VAL A 260 -0.98 0.65 -21.01
C VAL A 260 -0.15 -0.37 -20.26
N ILE A 261 0.73 -1.05 -20.99
CA ILE A 261 1.74 -1.95 -20.46
C ILE A 261 3.08 -1.22 -20.50
N LYS A 262 3.74 -1.09 -19.35
CA LYS A 262 5.05 -0.42 -19.24
C LYS A 262 6.14 -1.42 -18.92
N LYS A 263 7.16 -1.45 -19.78
CA LYS A 263 8.36 -2.32 -19.70
C LYS A 263 9.60 -1.44 -19.53
N TYR A 264 10.61 -1.91 -18.80
CA TYR A 264 11.87 -1.17 -18.66
C TYR A 264 12.71 -1.22 -19.94
N LEU A 265 13.47 -0.15 -20.16
CA LEU A 265 14.54 -0.12 -21.16
C LEU A 265 15.74 -0.97 -20.69
N PRO A 266 16.54 -1.56 -21.59
CA PRO A 266 17.72 -2.36 -21.22
C PRO A 266 18.65 -1.64 -20.23
N ASP A 267 19.06 -0.40 -20.52
CA ASP A 267 19.90 0.45 -19.68
C ASP A 267 19.31 0.69 -18.27
N ALA A 268 17.97 0.70 -18.17
CA ALA A 268 17.25 0.84 -16.91
C ALA A 268 17.25 -0.46 -16.10
N VAL A 269 17.24 -1.63 -16.75
CA VAL A 269 17.35 -2.94 -16.08
C VAL A 269 18.73 -3.08 -15.42
N GLU A 270 19.81 -2.78 -16.14
CA GLU A 270 21.17 -2.77 -15.59
C GLU A 270 21.29 -1.82 -14.38
N THR A 271 20.68 -0.63 -14.52
CA THR A 271 20.63 0.39 -13.47
C THR A 271 19.91 -0.11 -12.21
N ILE A 272 18.75 -0.77 -12.36
CA ILE A 272 17.98 -1.33 -11.24
C ILE A 272 18.77 -2.45 -10.55
N GLN A 273 19.37 -3.36 -11.31
CA GLN A 273 20.19 -4.45 -10.78
C GLN A 273 21.41 -3.92 -10.00
N ALA A 274 22.03 -2.82 -10.46
CA ALA A 274 23.13 -2.17 -9.74
C ALA A 274 22.74 -1.59 -8.35
N THR A 275 21.43 -1.40 -8.10
CA THR A 275 20.88 -1.03 -6.77
C THR A 275 20.55 -2.22 -5.88
N ASN A 276 20.91 -3.44 -6.28
CA ASN A 276 20.63 -4.70 -5.56
C ASN A 276 19.13 -4.98 -5.37
N HIS A 277 18.30 -4.61 -6.36
CA HIS A 277 16.88 -4.97 -6.45
C HIS A 277 16.63 -5.80 -7.72
N SER A 278 15.68 -6.74 -7.66
CA SER A 278 15.17 -7.36 -8.89
C SER A 278 14.24 -6.40 -9.64
N LEU A 279 13.98 -6.71 -10.92
CA LEU A 279 13.01 -5.96 -11.72
C LEU A 279 11.59 -6.03 -11.12
N GLU A 280 11.25 -7.18 -10.52
CA GLU A 280 10.00 -7.38 -9.81
C GLU A 280 9.92 -6.50 -8.56
N ASP A 281 10.99 -6.41 -7.76
CA ASP A 281 11.00 -5.56 -6.56
C ASP A 281 10.88 -4.07 -6.91
N HIS A 282 11.50 -3.64 -8.02
CA HIS A 282 11.35 -2.27 -8.50
C HIS A 282 9.91 -2.01 -9.01
N ASN A 283 9.29 -2.94 -9.76
CA ASN A 283 7.88 -2.81 -10.15
C ASN A 283 6.92 -2.84 -8.95
N LYS A 284 7.20 -3.66 -7.92
CA LYS A 284 6.44 -3.66 -6.66
C LYS A 284 6.52 -2.28 -6.00
N LYS A 285 7.72 -1.71 -5.88
CA LYS A 285 7.94 -0.36 -5.35
C LYS A 285 7.19 0.71 -6.15
N VAL A 286 7.19 0.64 -7.49
CA VAL A 286 6.42 1.56 -8.36
C VAL A 286 4.91 1.49 -8.05
N VAL A 287 4.33 0.28 -7.94
CA VAL A 287 2.90 0.11 -7.64
C VAL A 287 2.56 0.60 -6.23
N GLN A 288 3.37 0.28 -5.23
CA GLN A 288 3.18 0.73 -3.84
C GLN A 288 3.26 2.26 -3.73
N MET A 289 4.25 2.86 -4.40
CA MET A 289 4.43 4.30 -4.50
C MET A 289 3.24 5.01 -5.14
N HIS A 290 2.75 4.46 -6.26
CA HIS A 290 1.58 4.97 -6.97
C HIS A 290 0.31 4.84 -6.12
N MET A 291 0.17 3.77 -5.34
CA MET A 291 -0.92 3.64 -4.37
C MET A 291 -0.85 4.65 -3.23
N LEU A 292 0.34 4.98 -2.73
CA LEU A 292 0.52 6.02 -1.72
C LEU A 292 0.14 7.41 -2.26
N ALA A 293 0.60 7.77 -3.47
CA ALA A 293 0.20 9.02 -4.12
C ALA A 293 -1.32 9.08 -4.40
N ARG A 294 -1.91 7.95 -4.78
CA ARG A 294 -3.37 7.80 -4.93
C ARG A 294 -4.11 8.00 -3.61
N ASN A 295 -3.56 7.48 -2.50
CA ASN A 295 -4.13 7.68 -1.16
C ASN A 295 -4.11 9.17 -0.77
N PHE A 296 -2.98 9.88 -0.92
CA PHE A 296 -2.94 11.33 -0.65
C PHE A 296 -3.94 12.13 -1.51
N ALA A 297 -4.07 11.81 -2.80
CA ALA A 297 -5.06 12.47 -3.67
C ALA A 297 -6.52 12.22 -3.22
N LEU A 298 -6.80 11.02 -2.68
CA LEU A 298 -8.12 10.69 -2.10
C LEU A 298 -8.35 11.41 -0.77
N GLN A 299 -7.35 11.50 0.11
CA GLN A 299 -7.43 12.23 1.37
C GLN A 299 -7.65 13.73 1.15
N LEU A 300 -6.87 14.36 0.24
CA LEU A 300 -7.06 15.77 -0.15
C LEU A 300 -8.48 16.01 -0.70
N LYS A 301 -8.96 15.11 -1.56
CA LYS A 301 -10.35 15.17 -2.03
C LYS A 301 -11.35 15.08 -0.88
N GLN A 302 -11.18 14.13 0.04
CA GLN A 302 -12.08 13.96 1.18
C GLN A 302 -12.06 15.16 2.12
N GLU A 303 -10.91 15.78 2.38
CA GLU A 303 -10.81 16.98 3.23
C GLU A 303 -11.52 18.18 2.60
N ILE A 304 -11.36 18.42 1.31
CA ILE A 304 -12.09 19.47 0.58
C ILE A 304 -13.60 19.21 0.60
N LEU A 305 -14.03 17.97 0.39
CA LEU A 305 -15.46 17.60 0.36
C LEU A 305 -16.18 17.64 1.72
N LYS A 306 -15.48 17.91 2.84
CA LYS A 306 -16.12 18.13 4.16
C LYS A 306 -16.91 19.44 4.21
N ASP A 307 -16.63 20.38 3.30
CA ASP A 307 -17.26 21.69 3.23
C ASP A 307 -17.75 21.93 1.79
N ALA A 308 -19.05 22.16 1.64
CA ALA A 308 -19.69 22.31 0.33
C ALA A 308 -19.21 23.55 -0.44
N GLY A 309 -18.95 24.67 0.25
CA GLY A 309 -18.45 25.89 -0.37
C GLY A 309 -16.99 25.73 -0.82
N LYS A 310 -16.17 25.04 -0.01
CA LYS A 310 -14.82 24.65 -0.44
C LYS A 310 -14.83 23.70 -1.62
N ALA A 311 -15.74 22.72 -1.64
CA ALA A 311 -15.88 21.77 -2.74
C ALA A 311 -16.25 22.47 -4.07
N GLU A 312 -17.20 23.40 -4.03
CA GLU A 312 -17.59 24.23 -5.17
C GLU A 312 -16.41 25.07 -5.68
N GLN A 313 -15.74 25.81 -4.79
CA GLN A 313 -14.60 26.66 -5.18
C GLN A 313 -13.38 25.83 -5.66
N TYR A 314 -13.15 24.64 -5.10
CA TYR A 314 -12.07 23.76 -5.54
C TYR A 314 -12.37 23.14 -6.91
N GLY A 315 -13.62 22.74 -7.19
CA GLY A 315 -14.01 22.11 -8.44
C GLY A 315 -13.36 20.73 -8.66
N PRO A 316 -12.99 20.34 -9.90
CA PRO A 316 -12.54 18.98 -10.17
C PRO A 316 -11.22 18.61 -9.47
N HIS A 317 -11.14 17.36 -8.98
CA HIS A 317 -9.98 16.86 -8.23
C HIS A 317 -9.04 16.02 -9.10
N LEU A 318 -7.74 16.11 -8.78
CA LEU A 318 -6.71 15.21 -9.29
C LEU A 318 -6.97 13.76 -8.84
N LYS A 319 -6.75 12.80 -9.74
CA LYS A 319 -7.02 11.38 -9.49
C LYS A 319 -5.95 10.50 -10.14
N TYR A 320 -5.19 9.77 -9.32
CA TYR A 320 -4.38 8.65 -9.80
C TYR A 320 -5.26 7.44 -10.17
N ARG A 321 -4.97 6.82 -11.32
CA ARG A 321 -5.64 5.59 -11.78
C ARG A 321 -5.15 4.35 -11.03
N LYS A 322 -5.76 3.19 -11.28
CA LYS A 322 -5.26 1.91 -10.77
C LYS A 322 -4.06 1.47 -11.62
N ILE A 323 -3.06 0.91 -10.95
CA ILE A 323 -1.90 0.27 -11.55
C ILE A 323 -1.75 -1.13 -10.92
N PHE A 324 -1.21 -2.07 -11.68
CA PHE A 324 -1.03 -3.46 -11.30
C PHE A 324 0.41 -3.88 -11.59
N LEU A 325 0.95 -4.77 -10.75
CA LEU A 325 2.16 -5.52 -11.09
C LEU A 325 1.75 -6.62 -12.07
N GLY A 326 2.39 -6.71 -13.22
CA GLY A 326 2.19 -7.81 -14.17
C GLY A 326 3.41 -8.72 -14.24
N LYS A 327 3.16 -10.01 -14.46
CA LYS A 327 4.16 -10.99 -14.91
C LYS A 327 3.64 -11.70 -16.15
N THR A 328 4.49 -11.89 -17.16
CA THR A 328 4.16 -12.74 -18.32
C THR A 328 4.51 -14.20 -18.05
N ASP A 329 4.05 -15.10 -18.93
CA ASP A 329 4.38 -16.54 -18.85
C ASP A 329 5.89 -16.80 -19.00
N GLU A 330 6.60 -15.93 -19.73
CA GLU A 330 8.06 -15.95 -19.87
C GLU A 330 8.81 -15.38 -18.64
N GLY A 331 8.08 -14.95 -17.60
CA GLY A 331 8.64 -14.39 -16.37
C GLY A 331 9.00 -12.91 -16.43
N GLU A 332 8.65 -12.19 -17.50
CA GLU A 332 8.93 -10.74 -17.60
C GLU A 332 8.07 -9.96 -16.60
N SER A 333 8.70 -9.14 -15.74
CA SER A 333 7.99 -8.27 -14.81
C SER A 333 7.75 -6.88 -15.42
N LEU A 334 6.49 -6.45 -15.40
CA LEU A 334 6.02 -5.20 -16.00
C LEU A 334 4.98 -4.50 -15.10
N THR A 335 4.52 -3.33 -15.52
CA THR A 335 3.35 -2.66 -14.89
C THR A 335 2.22 -2.48 -15.90
N VAL A 336 0.98 -2.61 -15.43
CA VAL A 336 -0.25 -2.45 -16.23
C VAL A 336 -1.12 -1.35 -15.62
N GLU A 337 -1.58 -0.40 -16.42
CA GLU A 337 -2.46 0.70 -15.98
C GLU A 337 -3.55 1.01 -17.01
N GLU A 338 -4.58 1.75 -16.61
CA GLU A 338 -5.66 2.20 -17.50
C GLU A 338 -5.16 3.28 -18.47
N PHE A 339 -5.39 3.10 -19.79
CA PHE A 339 -5.07 4.14 -20.77
C PHE A 339 -5.99 5.34 -20.62
N VAL A 340 -5.39 6.54 -20.54
CA VAL A 340 -6.12 7.81 -20.53
C VAL A 340 -5.79 8.59 -21.79
N SER A 341 -6.82 8.85 -22.60
CA SER A 341 -6.74 9.77 -23.73
C SER A 341 -6.65 11.22 -23.26
N GLY A 342 -5.75 11.99 -23.88
CA GLY A 342 -5.58 13.42 -23.63
C GLY A 342 -4.16 13.87 -23.95
N GLU A 343 -3.91 15.17 -23.84
CA GLU A 343 -2.56 15.72 -23.86
C GLU A 343 -1.84 15.38 -22.55
N PHE A 344 -0.68 14.74 -22.66
CA PHE A 344 0.20 14.46 -21.54
C PHE A 344 0.91 15.74 -21.09
N VAL A 345 0.71 16.14 -19.83
CA VAL A 345 1.36 17.30 -19.22
C VAL A 345 2.09 16.88 -17.96
N LYS A 346 3.35 17.31 -17.82
CA LYS A 346 4.11 17.25 -16.57
C LYS A 346 3.91 18.57 -15.81
N TYR A 347 3.28 18.50 -14.63
CA TYR A 347 2.95 19.68 -13.82
C TYR A 347 4.07 20.03 -12.84
N ILE A 348 4.73 19.01 -12.29
CA ILE A 348 5.89 19.10 -11.39
C ILE A 348 6.86 17.99 -11.79
N ASN A 349 8.17 18.23 -11.74
CA ASN A 349 9.17 17.19 -11.98
C ASN A 349 9.61 16.47 -10.69
N ASN A 350 10.43 15.43 -10.81
CA ASN A 350 11.01 14.71 -9.67
C ASN A 350 11.99 15.56 -8.82
N ASN A 351 12.49 16.68 -9.34
CA ASN A 351 13.25 17.69 -8.58
C ASN A 351 12.34 18.64 -7.77
N GLY A 352 11.01 18.44 -7.72
CA GLY A 352 10.07 19.28 -6.99
C GLY A 352 9.77 20.64 -7.64
N ILE A 353 10.23 20.88 -8.88
CA ILE A 353 10.06 22.17 -9.56
C ILE A 353 8.78 22.14 -10.43
N PRO A 354 7.87 23.12 -10.28
CA PRO A 354 6.72 23.28 -11.18
C PRO A 354 7.16 23.47 -12.64
N CYS A 355 6.54 22.72 -13.56
CA CYS A 355 6.88 22.68 -14.98
C CYS A 355 5.88 23.45 -15.87
N VAL A 356 4.84 24.05 -15.29
CA VAL A 356 3.81 24.84 -15.98
C VAL A 356 3.71 26.24 -15.38
N SER A 357 3.13 27.17 -16.15
CA SER A 357 2.88 28.55 -15.71
C SER A 357 2.08 28.60 -14.40
N GLY A 358 2.39 29.61 -13.56
CA GLY A 358 1.75 29.80 -12.25
C GLY A 358 0.23 30.06 -12.30
N ASN A 359 -0.34 30.38 -13.46
CA ASN A 359 -1.79 30.50 -13.68
C ASN A 359 -2.48 29.20 -14.14
N ASN A 360 -1.74 28.10 -14.37
CA ASN A 360 -2.32 26.82 -14.75
C ASN A 360 -3.03 26.17 -13.56
N VAL A 361 -4.37 26.16 -13.56
CA VAL A 361 -5.22 25.64 -12.47
C VAL A 361 -4.86 24.20 -12.06
N ILE A 362 -4.55 23.33 -13.04
CA ILE A 362 -4.19 21.93 -12.74
C ILE A 362 -2.79 21.86 -12.12
N GLY A 363 -1.85 22.69 -12.58
CA GLY A 363 -0.54 22.88 -11.98
C GLY A 363 -0.57 23.44 -10.55
N GLN A 364 -1.48 24.38 -10.26
CA GLN A 364 -1.70 24.88 -8.89
C GLN A 364 -2.26 23.78 -7.98
N LYS A 365 -3.20 22.96 -8.48
CA LYS A 365 -3.71 21.79 -7.75
C LYS A 365 -2.67 20.69 -7.57
N ALA A 366 -1.76 20.50 -8.54
CA ALA A 366 -0.65 19.57 -8.41
C ALA A 366 0.30 20.01 -7.29
N GLN A 367 0.64 21.30 -7.24
CA GLN A 367 1.45 21.85 -6.15
C GLN A 367 0.73 21.75 -4.80
N CYS A 368 -0.58 21.98 -4.77
CA CYS A 368 -1.40 21.73 -3.58
C CYS A 368 -1.33 20.27 -3.11
N LEU A 369 -1.28 19.30 -4.03
CA LEU A 369 -1.15 17.87 -3.68
C LEU A 369 0.25 17.52 -3.15
N SER A 370 1.33 18.05 -3.76
CA SER A 370 2.69 17.91 -3.22
C SER A 370 2.77 18.47 -1.81
N HIS A 371 2.36 19.72 -1.61
CA HIS A 371 2.33 20.38 -0.30
C HIS A 371 1.45 19.59 0.70
N PHE A 372 0.24 19.17 0.32
CA PHE A 372 -0.63 18.36 1.16
C PHE A 372 0.05 17.07 1.64
N SER A 373 0.72 16.34 0.74
CA SER A 373 1.45 15.11 1.11
C SER A 373 2.65 15.37 2.02
N TYR A 374 3.28 16.54 1.91
CA TYR A 374 4.39 16.96 2.77
C TYR A 374 3.92 17.28 4.20
N GLU A 375 2.86 18.08 4.34
CA GLU A 375 2.30 18.42 5.65
C GLU A 375 1.69 17.17 6.32
N ARG A 376 0.88 16.39 5.59
CA ARG A 376 0.18 15.20 6.12
C ARG A 376 1.10 14.01 6.42
N SER A 377 2.34 14.00 5.91
CA SER A 377 3.33 12.98 6.27
C SER A 377 4.23 13.37 7.44
N GLY A 378 3.99 14.51 8.10
CA GLY A 378 4.89 15.02 9.14
C GLY A 378 6.27 15.37 8.58
N THR A 379 6.29 16.04 7.42
CA THR A 379 7.48 16.45 6.65
C THR A 379 8.44 15.32 6.22
N LYS A 380 8.05 14.05 6.35
CA LYS A 380 8.90 12.90 6.01
C LYS A 380 8.96 12.58 4.52
N LEU A 381 7.91 12.89 3.75
CA LEU A 381 7.87 12.61 2.32
C LEU A 381 6.96 13.57 1.54
N MET A 382 7.11 13.60 0.22
CA MET A 382 6.34 14.46 -0.67
C MET A 382 6.12 13.78 -2.03
N VAL A 383 4.88 13.84 -2.53
CA VAL A 383 4.53 13.42 -3.90
C VAL A 383 5.10 14.41 -4.91
N VAL A 384 5.94 13.91 -5.81
CA VAL A 384 6.59 14.67 -6.89
C VAL A 384 6.42 13.95 -8.23
N ASP A 385 7.05 14.48 -9.29
CA ASP A 385 6.86 14.05 -10.69
C ASP A 385 5.38 13.95 -11.13
N ILE A 386 4.55 14.88 -10.66
CA ILE A 386 3.11 14.89 -10.93
C ILE A 386 2.87 15.17 -12.41
N GLN A 387 2.44 14.14 -13.13
CA GLN A 387 2.17 14.15 -14.57
C GLN A 387 0.86 13.42 -14.90
N GLY A 388 0.20 13.84 -15.97
CA GLY A 388 -1.17 13.40 -16.25
C GLY A 388 -1.79 13.95 -17.52
N SER A 389 -2.99 13.46 -17.83
CA SER A 389 -3.88 13.99 -18.85
C SER A 389 -5.05 14.68 -18.15
N SER A 390 -5.05 16.03 -18.17
CA SER A 390 -5.97 16.84 -17.36
C SER A 390 -5.94 16.40 -15.89
N TYR A 391 -7.09 16.13 -15.28
CA TYR A 391 -7.24 15.69 -13.88
C TYR A 391 -6.86 14.22 -13.60
N GLN A 392 -6.44 13.46 -14.61
CA GLN A 392 -6.06 12.05 -14.45
C GLN A 392 -4.55 11.92 -14.40
N LEU A 393 -4.02 11.37 -13.30
CA LEU A 393 -2.59 11.28 -13.03
C LEU A 393 -2.08 9.83 -13.08
N TYR A 394 -0.80 9.69 -13.40
CA TYR A 394 -0.07 8.43 -13.51
C TYR A 394 1.44 8.68 -13.27
N ASP A 395 2.20 7.62 -13.03
CA ASP A 395 3.66 7.68 -12.75
C ASP A 395 4.08 8.79 -11.78
N PRO A 396 3.60 8.81 -10.52
CA PRO A 396 4.17 9.66 -9.49
C PRO A 396 5.58 9.19 -9.11
N GLU A 397 6.32 10.06 -8.44
CA GLU A 397 7.53 9.70 -7.67
C GLU A 397 7.38 10.24 -6.24
N ILE A 398 8.15 9.71 -5.28
CA ILE A 398 8.14 10.20 -3.89
C ILE A 398 9.54 10.68 -3.51
N ALA A 399 9.63 11.93 -3.07
CA ALA A 399 10.79 12.46 -2.38
C ALA A 399 10.66 12.20 -0.87
N THR A 400 11.72 11.75 -0.21
CA THR A 400 11.75 11.49 1.25
C THR A 400 12.77 12.37 1.98
N SER A 401 12.64 12.56 3.30
CA SER A 401 13.65 13.29 4.08
C SER A 401 14.99 12.53 4.16
N SER A 402 14.96 11.19 4.14
CA SER A 402 16.15 10.31 4.00
C SER A 402 16.04 9.45 2.74
N LEU A 403 17.15 9.25 2.02
CA LEU A 403 17.21 8.28 0.90
C LEU A 403 17.20 6.81 1.34
N TYR A 404 17.47 6.53 2.63
CA TYR A 404 17.71 5.19 3.13
C TYR A 404 16.97 4.91 4.45
N ASP A 405 16.54 3.67 4.62
CA ASP A 405 16.08 3.07 5.88
C ASP A 405 16.72 1.67 6.02
N ASP A 406 17.28 1.33 7.17
CA ASP A 406 17.99 0.07 7.46
C ASP A 406 18.89 -0.47 6.30
N SER A 407 19.67 0.42 5.68
CA SER A 407 20.54 0.17 4.50
C SER A 407 19.82 -0.16 3.18
N GLN A 408 18.49 -0.13 3.13
CA GLN A 408 17.70 -0.21 1.90
C GLN A 408 17.41 1.18 1.34
N PHE A 409 17.30 1.29 0.02
CA PHE A 409 16.90 2.53 -0.65
C PHE A 409 15.37 2.69 -0.62
N LEU A 410 14.89 3.85 -0.17
CA LEU A 410 13.46 4.15 -0.05
C LEU A 410 12.85 4.53 -1.42
N PHE A 411 11.69 3.94 -1.74
CA PHE A 411 11.01 4.08 -3.02
C PHE A 411 11.90 3.69 -4.22
N CYS A 412 11.71 4.36 -5.37
CA CYS A 412 12.34 4.05 -6.65
C CYS A 412 13.51 4.98 -6.95
N THR A 413 14.31 4.66 -7.97
CA THR A 413 15.50 5.45 -8.36
C THR A 413 15.25 6.93 -8.70
N GLY A 414 14.00 7.37 -8.85
CA GLY A 414 13.63 8.77 -9.03
C GLY A 414 13.56 9.60 -7.74
N ASN A 415 13.60 8.97 -6.56
CA ASN A 415 13.62 9.65 -5.26
C ASN A 415 14.90 10.49 -5.09
N LEU A 416 14.77 11.81 -5.20
CA LEU A 416 15.86 12.79 -5.00
C LEU A 416 15.90 13.36 -3.57
N ALA A 417 15.07 12.83 -2.66
CA ALA A 417 15.01 13.19 -1.25
C ALA A 417 14.98 14.71 -0.96
N HIS A 418 15.77 15.17 0.02
CA HIS A 418 15.86 16.56 0.48
C HIS A 418 15.99 17.57 -0.67
N ILE A 419 16.76 17.26 -1.72
CA ILE A 419 16.95 18.15 -2.88
C ILE A 419 15.61 18.50 -3.53
N ALA A 420 14.69 17.54 -3.68
CA ALA A 420 13.37 17.80 -4.25
C ALA A 420 12.45 18.55 -3.29
N ILE A 421 12.58 18.30 -1.98
CA ILE A 421 11.81 18.98 -0.92
C ILE A 421 12.22 20.46 -0.82
N GLU A 422 13.51 20.75 -0.73
CA GLU A 422 14.08 22.11 -0.68
C GLU A 422 13.77 22.93 -1.96
N ASN A 423 13.89 22.30 -3.13
CA ASN A 423 13.50 22.93 -4.40
C ASN A 423 12.00 23.24 -4.45
N PHE A 424 11.14 22.37 -3.92
CA PHE A 424 9.72 22.66 -3.85
C PHE A 424 9.44 23.80 -2.87
N ILE A 425 9.94 23.73 -1.63
CA ILE A 425 9.74 24.78 -0.60
C ILE A 425 10.19 26.15 -1.11
N SER A 426 11.38 26.25 -1.72
CA SER A 426 11.94 27.51 -2.21
C SER A 426 11.25 28.10 -3.46
N LYS A 427 10.42 27.31 -4.17
CA LYS A 427 9.70 27.76 -5.39
C LYS A 427 8.18 27.81 -5.23
N HIS A 428 7.62 27.02 -4.33
CA HIS A 428 6.19 26.96 -4.11
C HIS A 428 5.69 28.25 -3.45
N LYS A 429 4.58 28.77 -3.97
CA LYS A 429 3.79 29.80 -3.32
C LYS A 429 2.40 29.25 -3.13
N CYS A 430 1.88 29.31 -1.90
CA CYS A 430 0.53 28.85 -1.62
C CYS A 430 -0.48 29.57 -2.50
N THR A 431 -1.43 28.81 -3.03
CA THR A 431 -2.53 29.31 -3.86
C THR A 431 -3.85 29.13 -3.11
N THR A 432 -4.95 29.64 -3.66
CA THR A 432 -6.31 29.42 -3.12
C THR A 432 -6.59 27.94 -2.86
N PHE A 433 -6.06 27.01 -3.65
CA PHE A 433 -6.23 25.57 -3.41
C PHE A 433 -5.54 25.09 -2.13
N CYS A 434 -4.37 25.65 -1.79
CA CYS A 434 -3.67 25.36 -0.53
C CYS A 434 -4.47 25.90 0.67
N THR A 435 -5.00 27.13 0.56
CA THR A 435 -5.87 27.74 1.57
C THR A 435 -7.16 26.94 1.78
N LEU A 436 -7.79 26.49 0.69
CA LEU A 436 -8.97 25.61 0.74
C LEU A 436 -8.67 24.30 1.47
N ALA A 437 -7.54 23.68 1.14
CA ALA A 437 -7.04 22.47 1.81
C ALA A 437 -6.58 22.69 3.26
N GLY A 438 -6.59 23.93 3.77
CA GLY A 438 -6.20 24.26 5.14
C GLY A 438 -4.73 24.07 5.44
N LEU A 439 -3.87 24.20 4.41
CA LEU A 439 -2.41 24.02 4.53
C LEU A 439 -1.73 25.28 5.05
N SER A 440 -0.69 25.07 5.87
CA SER A 440 0.13 26.14 6.43
C SER A 440 1.10 26.68 5.36
N PRO A 441 1.34 28.00 5.26
CA PRO A 441 2.34 28.52 4.33
C PRO A 441 3.74 27.93 4.59
N LEU A 442 4.36 27.34 3.56
CA LEU A 442 5.75 26.91 3.65
C LEU A 442 6.68 28.13 3.66
N SER A 443 7.48 28.26 4.72
CA SER A 443 8.64 29.16 4.77
C SER A 443 9.90 28.40 4.35
N ALA A 444 10.76 29.06 3.58
CA ALA A 444 12.12 28.59 3.29
C ALA A 444 13.09 28.93 4.43
#